data_AF-A0A0T6AT58-F1
#
_entry.id   AF-A0A0T6AT58-F1
#
_cell.length_a   1.000
_cell.length_b   1.000
_cell.length_c   1.000
_cell.angle_alpha   90.00
_cell.angle_beta   90.00
_cell.angle_gamma   90.00
#
_symmetry.space_group_name_H-M   'P 1'
#
loop_
_entity.id
_entity.type
_entity.pdbx_description
1 polymer ?
#
loop_
_entity_poly.entity_id
_entity_poly.type
_entity_poly.pdbx_seq_one_letter_code
_entity_poly.pdbx_strand_id
1 'polypeptide(L)'
;MSGVRVPFWLSRLGDARERRRAIGWLAALALGGFGLTMLFLTATGRGTDRWFFILVVWLALIFIPLWLVTAAFETLGPALRVRMARNLAGRLDRYGSLPGTAVLVEDLFAKQVVMPRITTPPQAYKVREAAVALVVLANRQPPALETLHEVVGRCLGGVEAWARDLGGWAAAADPENIQVRWGTVRALAALAALSKTLVAVYEDRSGRVWPDLDGRSLHAFLDAALDHCDELALRVEVTPWEEPALGLAADPEAVTHLRHTWQRYVDAPQPAPAALQAFLGVVLPGLTV
;
A
#
# COMPACT_ATOMS: atom_id res chain seq x y z
N MET A 1 4.87 -25.89 20.95
CA MET A 1 5.67 -25.66 19.72
C MET A 1 5.98 -24.18 19.62
N SER A 2 7.20 -23.78 20.01
CA SER A 2 7.67 -22.40 20.05
C SER A 2 7.87 -21.87 18.62
N GLY A 3 6.82 -21.25 18.07
CA GLY A 3 6.90 -20.55 16.80
C GLY A 3 7.92 -19.43 16.89
N VAL A 4 8.99 -19.53 16.10
CA VAL A 4 9.97 -18.45 15.91
C VAL A 4 9.19 -17.19 15.55
N ARG A 5 9.16 -16.22 16.47
CA ARG A 5 8.62 -14.88 16.21
C ARG A 5 9.56 -14.22 15.21
N VAL A 6 9.34 -14.41 13.93
CA VAL A 6 10.06 -13.67 12.89
C VAL A 6 9.56 -12.22 12.99
N PRO A 7 10.39 -11.26 13.39
CA PRO A 7 9.93 -9.90 13.58
C PRO A 7 9.53 -9.25 12.25
N PHE A 8 8.43 -8.50 12.28
CA PHE A 8 7.77 -7.87 11.12
C PHE A 8 8.67 -6.98 10.25
N TRP A 9 9.74 -6.43 10.80
CA TRP A 9 10.72 -5.68 10.01
C TRP A 9 11.43 -6.56 8.97
N LEU A 10 11.60 -7.86 9.24
CA LEU A 10 12.21 -8.81 8.30
C LEU A 10 11.31 -9.09 7.09
N SER A 11 9.99 -9.08 7.24
CA SER A 11 9.08 -9.23 6.10
C SER A 11 9.04 -7.98 5.21
N ARG A 12 9.33 -6.80 5.78
CA ARG A 12 9.47 -5.55 5.01
C ARG A 12 10.73 -5.52 4.13
N LEU A 13 11.80 -6.22 4.50
CA LEU A 13 13.02 -6.33 3.67
C LEU A 13 12.81 -7.08 2.35
N GLY A 14 11.72 -7.83 2.21
CA GLY A 14 11.30 -8.38 0.92
C GLY A 14 10.87 -7.31 -0.10
N ASP A 15 10.54 -6.09 0.35
CA ASP A 15 10.21 -4.98 -0.54
C ASP A 15 11.50 -4.31 -1.05
N ALA A 16 11.61 -4.14 -2.38
CA ALA A 16 12.79 -3.58 -3.03
C ALA A 16 13.13 -2.16 -2.54
N ARG A 17 12.12 -1.36 -2.17
CA ARG A 17 12.35 0.01 -1.70
C ARG A 17 12.90 0.07 -0.29
N GLU A 18 12.29 -0.68 0.62
CA GLU A 18 12.74 -0.78 2.02
C GLU A 18 14.13 -1.41 2.08
N ARG A 19 14.41 -2.39 1.21
CA ARG A 19 15.76 -2.96 1.03
C ARG A 19 16.77 -1.90 0.58
N ARG A 20 16.47 -1.09 -0.44
CA ARG A 20 17.37 -0.01 -0.88
C ARG A 20 17.65 1.01 0.22
N ARG A 21 16.61 1.40 0.99
CA ARG A 21 16.78 2.28 2.15
C ARG A 21 17.65 1.63 3.23
N ALA A 22 17.40 0.37 3.57
CA ALA A 22 18.18 -0.37 4.55
C ALA A 22 19.65 -0.49 4.14
N ILE A 23 19.93 -0.79 2.86
CA ILE A 23 21.29 -0.82 2.30
C ILE A 23 21.95 0.56 2.38
N GLY A 24 21.22 1.63 2.06
CA GLY A 24 21.72 3.01 2.19
C GLY A 24 22.10 3.37 3.64
N TRP A 25 21.25 3.02 4.60
CA TRP A 25 21.54 3.21 6.03
C TRP A 25 22.71 2.35 6.51
N LEU A 26 22.80 1.09 6.06
CA LEU A 26 23.93 0.20 6.35
C LEU A 26 25.25 0.79 5.83
N ALA A 27 25.25 1.34 4.61
CA ALA A 27 26.42 2.01 4.05
C ALA A 27 26.79 3.26 4.87
N ALA A 28 25.80 4.09 5.22
CA ALA A 28 26.02 5.28 6.04
C ALA A 28 26.58 4.94 7.44
N LEU A 29 26.04 3.91 8.09
CA LEU A 29 26.53 3.42 9.39
C LEU A 29 27.93 2.83 9.30
N ALA A 30 28.23 2.06 8.25
CA ALA A 30 29.56 1.51 8.03
C ALA A 30 30.60 2.62 7.80
N LEU A 31 30.27 3.64 7.01
CA LEU A 31 31.11 4.82 6.80
C LEU A 31 31.27 5.65 8.08
N GLY A 32 30.18 5.83 8.84
CA GLY A 32 30.20 6.53 10.12
C GLY A 32 31.07 5.82 11.16
N GLY A 33 30.95 4.49 11.27
CA GLY A 33 31.77 3.66 12.14
C GLY A 33 33.25 3.67 11.74
N PHE A 34 33.54 3.60 10.44
CA PHE A 34 34.89 3.79 9.92
C PHE A 34 35.46 5.17 10.31
N GLY A 35 34.71 6.25 10.09
CA GLY A 35 35.11 7.61 10.45
C GLY A 35 35.35 7.79 11.95
N LEU A 36 34.48 7.23 12.79
CA LEU A 36 34.65 7.25 14.25
C LEU A 36 35.92 6.49 14.68
N THR A 37 36.18 5.34 14.06
CA THR A 37 37.39 4.54 14.32
C THR A 37 38.65 5.33 13.93
N MET A 38 38.63 6.00 12.79
CA MET A 38 39.73 6.87 12.36
C MET A 38 39.93 8.03 13.31
N LEU A 39 38.86 8.74 13.70
CA LEU A 39 38.93 9.86 14.65
C LEU A 39 39.58 9.45 15.98
N PHE A 40 39.20 8.28 16.52
CA PHE A 40 39.76 7.75 17.76
C PHE A 40 41.25 7.43 17.63
N LEU A 41 41.67 6.84 16.51
CA LEU A 41 43.08 6.53 16.25
C LEU A 41 43.93 7.79 16.08
N THR A 42 43.40 8.82 15.40
CA THR A 42 44.05 10.12 15.28
C THR A 42 44.18 10.79 16.66
N ALA A 43 43.12 10.77 17.47
CA ALA A 43 43.11 11.38 18.81
C ALA A 43 44.07 10.68 19.80
N THR A 44 44.30 9.37 19.63
CA THR A 44 45.22 8.59 20.48
C THR A 44 46.65 8.52 19.93
N GLY A 45 46.92 9.15 18.79
CA GLY A 45 48.23 9.11 18.12
C GLY A 45 48.63 7.72 17.63
N ARG A 46 47.68 6.79 17.50
CA ARG A 46 47.94 5.40 17.12
C ARG A 46 47.66 5.18 15.63
N GLY A 47 48.73 5.06 14.84
CA GLY A 47 48.75 4.26 13.61
C GLY A 47 47.67 4.53 12.57
N THR A 48 47.50 5.79 12.14
CA THR A 48 46.64 6.17 11.01
C THR A 48 47.05 5.55 9.68
N ASP A 49 48.30 5.08 9.57
CA ASP A 49 48.83 4.42 8.36
C ASP A 49 48.08 3.13 8.01
N ARG A 50 47.35 2.53 8.96
CA ARG A 50 46.56 1.30 8.78
C ARG A 50 45.12 1.57 8.33
N TRP A 51 44.80 2.78 7.85
CA TRP A 51 43.45 3.17 7.42
C TRP A 51 42.85 2.18 6.41
N PHE A 52 43.66 1.66 5.48
CA PHE A 52 43.20 0.68 4.49
C PHE A 52 42.75 -0.63 5.13
N PHE A 53 43.49 -1.14 6.12
CA PHE A 53 43.09 -2.35 6.84
C PHE A 53 41.77 -2.15 7.60
N ILE A 54 41.60 -0.99 8.24
CA ILE A 54 40.37 -0.65 8.97
C ILE A 54 39.19 -0.53 8.00
N LEU A 55 39.41 0.08 6.83
CA LEU A 55 38.41 0.15 5.77
C LEU A 55 38.00 -1.25 5.30
N VAL A 56 38.97 -2.13 5.05
CA VAL A 56 38.72 -3.53 4.66
C VAL A 56 37.94 -4.27 5.74
N VAL A 57 38.25 -4.07 7.02
CA VAL A 57 37.48 -4.67 8.14
C VAL A 57 36.02 -4.19 8.11
N TRP A 58 35.78 -2.88 8.01
CA TRP A 58 34.42 -2.34 7.93
C TRP A 58 33.65 -2.82 6.69
N LEU A 59 34.34 -2.94 5.55
CA LEU A 59 33.71 -3.37 4.32
C LEU A 59 33.45 -4.88 4.30
N ALA A 60 34.49 -5.70 4.52
CA ALA A 60 34.43 -7.15 4.36
C ALA A 60 33.80 -7.89 5.54
N LEU A 61 33.96 -7.40 6.78
CA LEU A 61 33.45 -8.09 7.97
C LEU A 61 32.13 -7.52 8.48
N ILE A 62 31.78 -6.28 8.12
CA ILE A 62 30.54 -5.63 8.60
C ILE A 62 29.58 -5.40 7.43
N PHE A 63 29.97 -4.60 6.44
CA PHE A 63 29.05 -4.20 5.37
C PHE A 63 28.65 -5.35 4.44
N ILE A 64 29.61 -6.08 3.86
CA ILE A 64 29.35 -7.16 2.90
C ILE A 64 28.46 -8.26 3.51
N PRO A 65 28.72 -8.78 4.73
CA PRO A 65 27.86 -9.79 5.33
C PRO A 65 26.44 -9.28 5.59
N LEU A 66 26.29 -8.06 6.12
CA LEU A 66 24.98 -7.47 6.36
C LEU A 66 24.22 -7.23 5.05
N TRP A 67 24.91 -6.73 4.02
CA TRP A 67 24.36 -6.56 2.69
C TRP A 67 23.89 -7.90 2.10
N LEU A 68 24.71 -8.95 2.19
CA LEU A 68 24.37 -10.28 1.69
C LEU A 68 23.13 -10.85 2.38
N VAL A 69 23.02 -10.66 3.71
CA VAL A 69 21.82 -11.02 4.46
C VAL A 69 20.61 -10.24 3.95
N THR A 70 20.71 -8.92 3.76
CA THR A 70 19.59 -8.12 3.21
C THR A 70 19.22 -8.50 1.78
N ALA A 71 20.19 -8.90 0.95
CA ALA A 71 19.97 -9.38 -0.40
C ALA A 71 19.28 -10.75 -0.40
N ALA A 72 19.64 -11.65 0.52
CA ALA A 72 18.98 -12.95 0.67
C ALA A 72 17.48 -12.83 1.02
N PHE A 73 17.05 -11.71 1.64
CA PHE A 73 15.63 -11.44 1.86
C PHE A 73 14.84 -11.12 0.58
N GLU A 74 15.49 -10.86 -0.55
CA GLU A 74 14.82 -10.76 -1.84
C GLU A 74 14.17 -12.08 -2.25
N THR A 75 14.88 -13.19 -2.05
CA THR A 75 14.39 -14.53 -2.41
C THR A 75 13.55 -15.15 -1.29
N LEU A 76 13.92 -14.92 -0.02
CA LEU A 76 13.23 -15.49 1.13
C LEU A 76 11.98 -14.71 1.57
N GLY A 77 11.91 -13.41 1.25
CA GLY A 77 10.85 -12.50 1.67
C GLY A 77 9.43 -12.98 1.31
N PRO A 78 9.16 -13.33 0.03
CA PRO A 78 7.84 -13.82 -0.37
C PRO A 78 7.42 -15.10 0.39
N ALA A 79 8.32 -16.07 0.51
CA ALA A 79 8.05 -17.32 1.22
C ALA A 79 7.78 -17.09 2.71
N LEU A 80 8.53 -16.19 3.34
CA LEU A 80 8.32 -15.79 4.73
C LEU A 80 6.98 -15.09 4.93
N ARG A 81 6.58 -14.20 4.02
CA ARG A 81 5.28 -13.51 4.05
C ARG A 81 4.12 -14.49 3.94
N VAL A 82 4.16 -15.41 2.97
CA VAL A 82 3.12 -16.45 2.81
C VAL A 82 3.03 -17.36 4.03
N ARG A 83 4.17 -17.65 4.68
CA ARG A 83 4.20 -18.40 5.94
C ARG A 83 3.59 -17.60 7.10
N MET A 84 3.92 -16.32 7.23
CA MET A 84 3.35 -15.43 8.25
C MET A 84 1.83 -15.28 8.06
N ALA A 85 1.37 -15.04 6.84
CA ALA A 85 -0.05 -14.93 6.52
C ALA A 85 -0.81 -16.21 6.89
N ARG A 86 -0.29 -17.39 6.54
CA ARG A 86 -0.86 -18.68 6.95
C ARG A 86 -0.92 -18.86 8.46
N ASN A 87 0.14 -18.47 9.18
CA ASN A 87 0.16 -18.56 10.64
C ASN A 87 -0.85 -17.59 11.30
N LEU A 88 -1.07 -16.42 10.69
CA LEU A 88 -2.04 -15.42 11.18
C LEU A 88 -3.48 -15.80 10.84
N ALA A 89 -3.74 -16.46 9.69
CA ALA A 89 -5.08 -16.80 9.24
C ALA A 89 -5.88 -17.61 10.27
N GLY A 90 -5.23 -18.49 11.04
CA GLY A 90 -5.86 -19.30 12.08
C GLY A 90 -6.15 -18.58 13.41
N ARG A 91 -5.79 -17.29 13.56
CA ARG A 91 -5.97 -16.54 14.81
C ARG A 91 -7.26 -15.71 14.79
N LEU A 92 -7.98 -15.70 15.91
CA LEU A 92 -9.16 -14.85 16.10
C LEU A 92 -8.81 -13.35 16.11
N ASP A 93 -7.61 -13.01 16.61
CA ASP A 93 -7.11 -11.64 16.73
C ASP A 93 -6.18 -11.23 15.58
N ARG A 94 -6.31 -11.85 14.41
CA ARG A 94 -5.32 -11.73 13.32
C ARG A 94 -5.13 -10.31 12.75
N TYR A 95 -6.15 -9.45 12.88
CA TYR A 95 -6.10 -8.02 12.58
C TYR A 95 -5.89 -7.12 13.81
N GLY A 96 -5.64 -7.69 14.99
CA GLY A 96 -5.53 -6.96 16.26
C GLY A 96 -4.21 -6.21 16.45
N SER A 97 -3.24 -6.36 15.54
CA SER A 97 -1.96 -5.68 15.60
C SER A 97 -1.59 -5.09 14.24
N LEU A 98 -0.94 -3.92 14.23
CA LEU A 98 -0.48 -3.27 13.00
C LEU A 98 0.40 -4.21 12.14
N PRO A 99 1.37 -4.96 12.71
CA PRO A 99 2.13 -5.95 11.95
C PRO A 99 1.29 -7.05 11.31
N GLY A 100 0.33 -7.61 12.06
CA GLY A 100 -0.54 -8.67 11.57
C GLY A 100 -1.42 -8.18 10.43
N THR A 101 -2.04 -7.02 10.60
CA THR A 101 -2.86 -6.36 9.57
C THR A 101 -2.05 -6.10 8.31
N ALA A 102 -0.83 -5.57 8.43
CA ALA A 102 0.01 -5.29 7.27
C ALA A 102 0.39 -6.55 6.47
N VAL A 103 0.67 -7.68 7.14
CA VAL A 103 0.94 -8.95 6.45
C VAL A 103 -0.30 -9.47 5.73
N LEU A 104 -1.47 -9.44 6.38
CA LEU A 104 -2.70 -9.96 5.80
C LEU A 104 -3.22 -9.08 4.65
N VAL A 105 -3.15 -7.76 4.79
CA VAL A 105 -3.50 -6.81 3.71
C VAL A 105 -2.60 -7.00 2.51
N GLU A 106 -1.29 -7.18 2.71
CA GLU A 106 -0.34 -7.47 1.63
C GLU A 106 -0.68 -8.79 0.92
N ASP A 107 -0.96 -9.85 1.66
CA ASP A 107 -1.31 -11.17 1.12
C ASP A 107 -2.64 -11.15 0.35
N LEU A 108 -3.65 -10.46 0.88
CA LEU A 108 -4.95 -10.29 0.21
C LEU A 108 -4.83 -9.41 -1.04
N PHE A 109 -4.12 -8.29 -0.96
CA PHE A 109 -3.84 -7.44 -2.12
C PHE A 109 -3.17 -8.23 -3.24
N ALA A 110 -2.13 -9.01 -2.91
CA ALA A 110 -1.39 -9.80 -3.90
C ALA A 110 -2.23 -10.92 -4.55
N LYS A 111 -3.22 -11.45 -3.84
CA LYS A 111 -4.11 -12.51 -4.35
C LYS A 111 -5.30 -11.96 -5.14
N GLN A 112 -5.82 -10.80 -4.73
CA GLN A 112 -7.12 -10.30 -5.21
C GLN A 112 -6.97 -9.20 -6.25
N VAL A 113 -5.88 -8.43 -6.23
CA VAL A 113 -5.75 -7.22 -7.04
C VAL A 113 -4.72 -7.43 -8.15
N VAL A 114 -5.17 -7.26 -9.39
CA VAL A 114 -4.30 -7.06 -10.55
C VAL A 114 -4.32 -5.58 -10.89
N MET A 115 -3.18 -4.92 -10.70
CA MET A 115 -3.07 -3.48 -10.94
C MET A 115 -3.02 -3.17 -12.45
N PRO A 116 -3.80 -2.18 -12.95
CA PRO A 116 -3.75 -1.75 -14.35
C PRO A 116 -2.35 -1.25 -14.74
N ARG A 117 -1.98 -1.38 -16.02
CA ARG A 117 -0.62 -1.08 -16.52
C ARG A 117 -0.24 0.38 -16.34
N ILE A 118 -1.24 1.26 -16.35
CA ILE A 118 -1.03 2.69 -16.14
C ILE A 118 -0.58 3.01 -14.71
N THR A 119 -0.88 2.14 -13.74
CA THR A 119 -0.53 2.36 -12.35
C THR A 119 0.92 2.02 -12.07
N THR A 120 1.53 2.77 -11.16
CA THR A 120 2.97 2.64 -10.85
C THR A 120 3.18 1.91 -9.51
N PRO A 121 4.35 1.29 -9.28
CA PRO A 121 4.64 0.63 -7.99
C PRO A 121 4.43 1.51 -6.74
N PRO A 122 4.74 2.83 -6.76
CA PRO A 122 4.39 3.73 -5.65
C PRO A 122 2.89 3.80 -5.34
N GLN A 123 2.02 3.66 -6.34
CA GLN A 123 0.56 3.69 -6.15
C GLN A 123 0.08 2.41 -5.49
N ALA A 124 0.56 1.24 -5.95
CA ALA A 124 0.28 -0.03 -5.29
C ALA A 124 0.75 -0.03 -3.81
N TYR A 125 1.87 0.62 -3.49
CA TYR A 125 2.27 0.83 -2.09
C TYR A 125 1.25 1.68 -1.31
N LYS A 126 0.79 2.80 -1.88
CA LYS A 126 -0.18 3.68 -1.22
C LYS A 126 -1.52 3.01 -0.96
N VAL A 127 -1.97 2.16 -1.87
CA VAL A 127 -3.18 1.33 -1.68
C VAL A 127 -3.04 0.47 -0.43
N ARG A 128 -1.93 -0.25 -0.31
CA ARG A 128 -1.68 -1.14 0.83
C ARG A 128 -1.49 -0.35 2.13
N GLU A 129 -0.78 0.78 2.09
CA GLU A 129 -0.62 1.67 3.24
C GLU A 129 -1.96 2.21 3.75
N ALA A 130 -2.81 2.70 2.84
CA ALA A 130 -4.16 3.17 3.16
C ALA A 130 -5.06 2.05 3.68
N ALA A 131 -5.03 0.85 3.07
CA ALA A 131 -5.79 -0.29 3.53
C ALA A 131 -5.40 -0.71 4.97
N VAL A 132 -4.10 -0.76 5.27
CA VAL A 132 -3.63 -1.04 6.64
C VAL A 132 -4.12 0.03 7.62
N ALA A 133 -3.98 1.30 7.26
CA ALA A 133 -4.40 2.40 8.12
C ALA A 133 -5.91 2.37 8.40
N LEU A 134 -6.74 2.15 7.38
CA LEU A 134 -8.19 2.04 7.51
C LEU A 134 -8.60 0.84 8.38
N VAL A 135 -8.00 -0.34 8.18
CA VAL A 135 -8.31 -1.52 9.00
C VAL A 135 -7.90 -1.31 10.46
N VAL A 136 -6.72 -0.72 10.69
CA VAL A 136 -6.26 -0.37 12.05
C VAL A 136 -7.17 0.66 12.71
N LEU A 137 -7.63 1.68 11.98
CA LEU A 137 -8.53 2.70 12.49
C LEU A 137 -9.93 2.15 12.77
N ALA A 138 -10.49 1.35 11.86
CA ALA A 138 -11.75 0.66 12.08
C ALA A 138 -11.70 -0.24 13.32
N ASN A 139 -10.55 -0.88 13.60
CA ASN A 139 -10.37 -1.67 14.83
C ASN A 139 -10.36 -0.86 16.12
N ARG A 140 -10.15 0.45 16.05
CA ARG A 140 -10.21 1.34 17.23
C ARG A 140 -11.63 1.82 17.52
N GLN A 141 -12.57 1.66 16.60
CA GLN A 141 -13.97 2.07 16.77
C GLN A 141 -14.85 0.82 16.94
N PRO A 142 -15.43 0.58 18.13
CA PRO A 142 -16.46 -0.43 18.28
C PRO A 142 -17.80 0.09 17.72
N PRO A 143 -18.57 -0.73 16.98
CA PRO A 143 -18.29 -2.10 16.55
C PRO A 143 -17.41 -2.18 15.28
N ALA A 144 -16.21 -2.75 15.43
CA ALA A 144 -15.16 -2.68 14.39
C ALA A 144 -15.50 -3.32 13.04
N LEU A 145 -16.37 -4.34 13.02
CA LEU A 145 -16.78 -4.98 11.77
C LEU A 145 -17.78 -4.11 10.99
N GLU A 146 -18.68 -3.42 11.70
CA GLU A 146 -19.63 -2.48 11.09
C GLU A 146 -18.89 -1.23 10.61
N THR A 147 -17.95 -0.72 11.40
CA THR A 147 -17.06 0.37 10.96
C THR A 147 -16.30 -0.01 9.69
N LEU A 148 -15.76 -1.23 9.61
CA LEU A 148 -15.10 -1.71 8.39
C LEU A 148 -16.08 -1.83 7.21
N HIS A 149 -17.31 -2.28 7.46
CA HIS A 149 -18.37 -2.32 6.45
C HIS A 149 -18.68 -0.92 5.91
N GLU A 150 -18.83 0.09 6.78
CA GLU A 150 -19.04 1.48 6.35
C GLU A 150 -17.87 2.03 5.52
N VAL A 151 -16.64 1.75 5.93
CA VAL A 151 -15.43 2.13 5.19
C VAL A 151 -15.45 1.55 3.78
N VAL A 152 -15.74 0.26 3.67
CA VAL A 152 -15.87 -0.42 2.38
C VAL A 152 -16.96 0.25 1.55
N GLY A 153 -18.15 0.48 2.13
CA GLY A 153 -19.26 1.14 1.45
C GLY A 153 -18.93 2.54 0.92
N ARG A 154 -18.24 3.37 1.72
CA ARG A 154 -17.81 4.73 1.30
C ARG A 154 -16.79 4.67 0.16
N CYS A 155 -15.80 3.78 0.25
CA CYS A 155 -14.81 3.61 -0.83
C CYS A 155 -15.48 3.10 -2.12
N LEU A 156 -16.38 2.12 -2.03
CA LEU A 156 -17.14 1.59 -3.16
C LEU A 156 -18.03 2.64 -3.82
N GLY A 157 -18.80 3.40 -3.03
CA GLY A 157 -19.61 4.50 -3.55
C GLY A 157 -18.75 5.57 -4.24
N GLY A 158 -17.54 5.82 -3.71
CA GLY A 158 -16.55 6.67 -4.36
C GLY A 158 -16.05 6.14 -5.70
N VAL A 159 -15.77 4.84 -5.80
CA VAL A 159 -15.38 4.18 -7.07
C VAL A 159 -16.51 4.25 -8.08
N GLU A 160 -17.73 3.87 -7.70
CA GLU A 160 -18.90 3.85 -8.57
C GLU A 160 -19.19 5.24 -9.16
N ALA A 161 -19.29 6.25 -8.30
CA ALA A 161 -19.56 7.61 -8.75
C ALA A 161 -18.44 8.15 -9.64
N TRP A 162 -17.17 7.85 -9.31
CA TRP A 162 -16.04 8.29 -10.12
C TRP A 162 -15.94 7.57 -11.46
N ALA A 163 -16.15 6.25 -11.51
CA ALA A 163 -16.17 5.51 -12.78
C ALA A 163 -17.24 6.04 -13.73
N ARG A 164 -18.45 6.31 -13.21
CA ARG A 164 -19.55 6.91 -13.98
C ARG A 164 -19.20 8.28 -14.57
N ASP A 165 -18.56 9.14 -13.78
CA ASP A 165 -18.18 10.48 -14.21
C ASP A 165 -16.97 10.49 -15.16
N LEU A 166 -16.07 9.51 -15.03
CA LEU A 166 -14.75 9.54 -15.67
C LEU A 166 -14.84 9.46 -17.19
N GLY A 167 -15.78 8.67 -17.73
CA GLY A 167 -16.01 8.59 -19.18
C GLY A 167 -16.45 9.93 -19.78
N GLY A 168 -17.41 10.61 -19.14
CA GLY A 168 -17.87 11.94 -19.58
C GLY A 168 -16.77 12.99 -19.46
N TRP A 169 -16.02 12.97 -18.36
CA TRP A 169 -14.87 13.85 -18.18
C TRP A 169 -13.77 13.61 -19.21
N ALA A 170 -13.41 12.35 -19.47
CA ALA A 170 -12.33 12.00 -20.38
C ALA A 170 -12.70 12.33 -21.84
N ALA A 171 -13.98 12.25 -22.22
CA ALA A 171 -14.46 12.66 -23.53
C ALA A 171 -14.45 14.19 -23.72
N ALA A 172 -14.63 14.96 -22.63
CA ALA A 172 -14.61 16.42 -22.64
C ALA A 172 -13.20 17.02 -22.41
N ALA A 173 -12.26 16.22 -21.91
CA ALA A 173 -10.91 16.66 -21.60
C ALA A 173 -10.11 16.95 -22.87
N ASP A 174 -9.32 18.04 -22.84
CA ASP A 174 -8.40 18.38 -23.92
C ASP A 174 -7.38 17.24 -24.15
N PRO A 175 -7.31 16.66 -25.36
CA PRO A 175 -6.33 15.62 -25.71
C PRO A 175 -4.88 16.02 -25.43
N GLU A 176 -4.58 17.33 -25.42
CA GLU A 176 -3.23 17.85 -25.16
C GLU A 176 -2.77 17.65 -23.70
N ASN A 177 -3.69 17.37 -22.75
CA ASN A 177 -3.34 17.17 -21.34
C ASN A 177 -3.45 15.71 -20.86
N ILE A 178 -2.81 14.81 -21.61
CA ILE A 178 -2.80 13.37 -21.34
C ILE A 178 -2.22 13.00 -19.96
N GLN A 179 -1.33 13.83 -19.40
CA GLN A 179 -0.75 13.59 -18.07
C GLN A 179 -1.78 13.77 -16.95
N VAL A 180 -2.65 14.78 -17.05
CA VAL A 180 -3.75 14.97 -16.09
C VAL A 180 -4.74 13.81 -16.21
N ARG A 181 -5.09 13.40 -17.44
CA ARG A 181 -5.92 12.20 -17.68
C ARG A 181 -5.34 10.95 -17.03
N TRP A 182 -4.05 10.67 -17.24
CA TRP A 182 -3.41 9.52 -16.61
C TRP A 182 -3.33 9.65 -15.08
N GLY A 183 -3.13 10.85 -14.54
CA GLY A 183 -3.17 11.09 -13.09
C GLY A 183 -4.52 10.70 -12.48
N THR A 184 -5.61 11.16 -13.09
CA THR A 184 -6.98 10.85 -12.65
C THR A 184 -7.31 9.36 -12.79
N VAL A 185 -6.99 8.76 -13.94
CA VAL A 185 -7.23 7.32 -14.19
C VAL A 185 -6.46 6.44 -13.19
N ARG A 186 -5.18 6.76 -12.94
CA ARG A 186 -4.36 6.03 -11.96
C ARG A 186 -4.94 6.10 -10.55
N ALA A 187 -5.47 7.24 -10.15
CA ALA A 187 -6.05 7.39 -8.83
C ALA A 187 -7.37 6.64 -8.70
N LEU A 188 -8.24 6.63 -9.71
CA LEU A 188 -9.42 5.76 -9.71
C LEU A 188 -9.02 4.28 -9.63
N ALA A 189 -8.07 3.83 -10.45
CA ALA A 189 -7.56 2.47 -10.39
C ALA A 189 -7.03 2.10 -9.00
N ALA A 190 -6.28 3.02 -8.37
CA ALA A 190 -5.79 2.82 -7.02
C ALA A 190 -6.93 2.78 -5.97
N LEU A 191 -8.00 3.57 -6.14
CA LEU A 191 -9.17 3.53 -5.24
C LEU A 191 -9.96 2.23 -5.39
N ALA A 192 -10.12 1.74 -6.62
CA ALA A 192 -10.75 0.45 -6.91
C ALA A 192 -9.94 -0.70 -6.30
N ALA A 193 -8.61 -0.68 -6.45
CA ALA A 193 -7.70 -1.63 -5.81
C ALA A 193 -7.78 -1.59 -4.28
N LEU A 194 -7.86 -0.40 -3.67
CA LEU A 194 -8.09 -0.23 -2.24
C LEU A 194 -9.41 -0.85 -1.81
N SER A 195 -10.49 -0.53 -2.52
CA SER A 195 -11.84 -1.05 -2.24
C SER A 195 -11.86 -2.57 -2.32
N LYS A 196 -11.25 -3.16 -3.35
CA LYS A 196 -11.16 -4.63 -3.52
C LYS A 196 -10.39 -5.29 -2.39
N THR A 197 -9.31 -4.67 -1.95
CA THR A 197 -8.52 -5.14 -0.80
C THR A 197 -9.34 -5.09 0.49
N LEU A 198 -10.09 -4.00 0.71
CA LEU A 198 -10.93 -3.84 1.91
C LEU A 198 -12.12 -4.81 1.91
N VAL A 199 -12.75 -5.07 0.76
CA VAL A 199 -13.77 -6.12 0.60
C VAL A 199 -13.17 -7.46 1.02
N ALA A 200 -12.00 -7.83 0.49
CA ALA A 200 -11.35 -9.08 0.85
C ALA A 200 -11.00 -9.18 2.35
N VAL A 201 -10.60 -8.08 2.98
CA VAL A 201 -10.37 -8.03 4.43
C VAL A 201 -11.66 -8.19 5.22
N TYR A 202 -12.76 -7.55 4.78
CA TYR A 202 -14.07 -7.70 5.40
C TYR A 202 -14.56 -9.14 5.30
N GLU A 203 -14.47 -9.77 4.14
CA GLU A 203 -14.91 -11.14 3.90
C GLU A 203 -14.08 -12.14 4.69
N ASP A 204 -12.75 -11.97 4.68
CA ASP A 204 -11.85 -12.78 5.52
C ASP A 204 -12.27 -12.67 6.99
N ARG A 205 -12.41 -11.44 7.52
CA ARG A 205 -12.70 -11.20 8.92
C ARG A 205 -14.09 -11.65 9.36
N SER A 206 -15.12 -11.38 8.56
CA SER A 206 -16.52 -11.70 8.90
C SER A 206 -16.85 -13.17 8.65
N GLY A 207 -16.08 -13.86 7.80
CA GLY A 207 -16.43 -15.17 7.27
C GLY A 207 -17.66 -15.15 6.35
N ARG A 208 -18.11 -13.97 5.92
CA ARG A 208 -19.28 -13.76 5.07
C ARG A 208 -18.84 -13.09 3.78
N VAL A 209 -19.36 -13.55 2.66
CA VAL A 209 -19.21 -12.86 1.38
C VAL A 209 -20.04 -11.57 1.42
N TRP A 210 -19.52 -10.49 0.84
CA TRP A 210 -20.33 -9.29 0.69
C TRP A 210 -21.53 -9.59 -0.20
N PRO A 211 -22.77 -9.17 0.16
CA PRO A 211 -23.94 -9.49 -0.63
C PRO A 211 -23.80 -9.00 -2.08
N ASP A 212 -24.20 -9.84 -3.03
CA ASP A 212 -24.27 -9.45 -4.43
C ASP A 212 -25.24 -8.27 -4.59
N LEU A 213 -24.84 -7.30 -5.42
CA LEU A 213 -25.66 -6.14 -5.75
C LEU A 213 -26.19 -6.38 -7.17
N ASP A 214 -27.50 -6.52 -7.29
CA ASP A 214 -28.20 -6.87 -8.54
C ASP A 214 -27.68 -8.15 -9.22
N GLY A 215 -27.32 -9.16 -8.43
CA GLY A 215 -26.85 -10.47 -8.93
C GLY A 215 -25.39 -10.48 -9.41
N ARG A 216 -24.64 -9.40 -9.18
CA ARG A 216 -23.21 -9.31 -9.46
C ARG A 216 -22.41 -9.19 -8.18
N SER A 217 -21.28 -9.89 -8.15
CA SER A 217 -20.33 -9.79 -7.05
C SER A 217 -19.58 -8.45 -7.10
N LEU A 218 -19.30 -7.88 -5.93
CA LEU A 218 -18.48 -6.67 -5.82
C LEU A 218 -17.09 -6.84 -6.45
N HIS A 219 -16.51 -8.04 -6.35
CA HIS A 219 -15.23 -8.35 -6.97
C HIS A 219 -15.30 -8.16 -8.49
N ALA A 220 -16.35 -8.64 -9.15
CA ALA A 220 -16.53 -8.49 -10.58
C ALA A 220 -16.79 -7.02 -11.01
N PHE A 221 -17.44 -6.22 -10.16
CA PHE A 221 -17.59 -4.78 -10.41
C PHE A 221 -16.24 -4.07 -10.32
N LEU A 222 -15.44 -4.38 -9.31
CA LEU A 222 -14.13 -3.77 -9.11
C LEU A 222 -13.12 -4.21 -10.17
N ASP A 223 -13.20 -5.44 -10.64
CA ASP A 223 -12.40 -5.91 -11.78
C ASP A 223 -12.76 -5.14 -13.05
N ALA A 224 -14.05 -4.95 -13.34
CA ALA A 224 -14.46 -4.09 -14.45
C ALA A 224 -13.99 -2.63 -14.30
N ALA A 225 -13.98 -2.08 -13.08
CA ALA A 225 -13.46 -0.74 -12.84
C ALA A 225 -11.95 -0.64 -13.12
N LEU A 226 -11.17 -1.66 -12.73
CA LEU A 226 -9.74 -1.73 -13.02
C LEU A 226 -9.47 -1.90 -14.51
N ASP A 227 -10.22 -2.77 -15.19
CA ASP A 227 -10.12 -2.99 -16.64
C ASP A 227 -10.49 -1.71 -17.42
N HIS A 228 -11.56 -1.03 -17.01
CA HIS A 228 -11.97 0.26 -17.58
C HIS A 228 -10.87 1.32 -17.43
N CYS A 229 -10.20 1.39 -16.28
CA CYS A 229 -9.06 2.28 -16.11
C CYS A 229 -7.88 1.92 -17.03
N ASP A 230 -7.62 0.62 -17.27
CA ASP A 230 -6.58 0.20 -18.22
C ASP A 230 -6.95 0.61 -19.65
N GLU A 231 -8.21 0.40 -20.07
CA GLU A 231 -8.70 0.81 -21.38
C GLU A 231 -8.61 2.33 -21.58
N LEU A 232 -9.05 3.12 -20.59
CA LEU A 232 -8.99 4.58 -20.63
C LEU A 232 -7.55 5.12 -20.65
N ALA A 233 -6.57 4.34 -20.22
CA ALA A 233 -5.18 4.75 -20.31
C ALA A 233 -4.58 4.49 -21.71
N LEU A 234 -5.09 3.50 -22.42
CA LEU A 234 -4.54 3.00 -23.68
C LEU A 234 -5.25 3.55 -24.93
N ARG A 235 -6.56 3.80 -24.86
CA ARG A 235 -7.36 4.20 -26.01
C ARG A 235 -7.49 5.72 -26.14
N VAL A 236 -7.38 6.22 -27.37
CA VAL A 236 -7.66 7.62 -27.69
C VAL A 236 -9.16 7.89 -27.56
N GLU A 237 -9.98 6.98 -28.08
CA GLU A 237 -11.43 6.99 -27.91
C GLU A 237 -11.82 6.49 -26.52
N VAL A 238 -12.67 7.28 -25.85
CA VAL A 238 -13.13 7.03 -24.49
C VAL A 238 -14.39 6.16 -24.55
N THR A 239 -14.31 4.96 -24.00
CA THR A 239 -15.51 4.14 -23.80
C THR A 239 -16.29 4.66 -22.59
N PRO A 240 -17.63 4.77 -22.67
CA PRO A 240 -18.42 5.11 -21.51
C PRO A 240 -18.40 3.98 -20.47
N TRP A 241 -18.64 4.32 -19.21
CA TRP A 241 -18.87 3.33 -18.17
C TRP A 241 -20.26 2.72 -18.34
N GLU A 242 -20.33 1.43 -18.65
CA GLU A 242 -21.59 0.72 -18.91
C GLU A 242 -22.06 -0.17 -17.74
N GLU A 243 -21.24 -0.30 -16.70
CA GLU A 243 -21.59 -1.21 -15.62
C GLU A 243 -22.77 -0.69 -14.78
N PRO A 244 -23.69 -1.58 -14.36
CA PRO A 244 -24.80 -1.22 -13.49
C PRO A 244 -24.36 -0.50 -12.22
N ALA A 245 -25.21 0.41 -11.76
CA ALA A 245 -25.03 1.07 -10.47
C ALA A 245 -25.07 0.03 -9.34
N LEU A 246 -24.23 0.20 -8.31
CA LEU A 246 -24.28 -0.66 -7.12
C LEU A 246 -25.44 -0.28 -6.17
N GLY A 247 -26.12 0.85 -6.44
CA GLY A 247 -27.22 1.34 -5.61
C GLY A 247 -26.76 1.83 -4.23
N LEU A 248 -25.46 2.09 -4.06
CA LEU A 248 -24.91 2.60 -2.81
C LEU A 248 -25.30 4.08 -2.67
N ALA A 249 -26.11 4.39 -1.66
CA ALA A 249 -26.44 5.77 -1.33
C ALA A 249 -25.16 6.50 -0.89
N ALA A 250 -24.70 7.43 -1.72
CA ALA A 250 -23.53 8.25 -1.44
C ALA A 250 -23.90 9.73 -1.61
N ASP A 251 -23.60 10.52 -0.59
CA ASP A 251 -23.71 11.97 -0.68
C ASP A 251 -22.71 12.52 -1.73
N PRO A 252 -23.18 13.27 -2.75
CA PRO A 252 -22.31 13.80 -3.80
C PRO A 252 -21.15 14.67 -3.28
N GLU A 253 -21.38 15.42 -2.19
CA GLU A 253 -20.33 16.25 -1.58
C GLU A 253 -19.26 15.38 -0.92
N ALA A 254 -19.67 14.37 -0.13
CA ALA A 254 -18.75 13.38 0.45
C ALA A 254 -17.93 12.63 -0.62
N VAL A 255 -18.55 12.21 -1.73
CA VAL A 255 -17.85 11.57 -2.85
C VAL A 255 -16.80 12.49 -3.46
N THR A 256 -17.16 13.75 -3.69
CA THR A 256 -16.23 14.75 -4.25
C THR A 256 -15.06 14.99 -3.31
N HIS A 257 -15.32 15.10 -2.01
CA HIS A 257 -14.29 15.30 -1.00
C HIS A 257 -13.36 14.08 -0.88
N LEU A 258 -13.91 12.86 -0.95
CA LEU A 258 -13.15 11.61 -0.97
C LEU A 258 -12.25 11.55 -2.21
N ARG A 259 -12.80 11.82 -3.40
CA ARG A 259 -12.03 11.85 -4.66
C ARG A 259 -10.85 12.80 -4.56
N HIS A 260 -11.09 14.03 -4.10
CA HIS A 260 -10.06 15.06 -4.00
C HIS A 260 -8.94 14.69 -3.00
N THR A 261 -9.30 14.24 -1.80
CA THR A 261 -8.31 13.86 -0.78
C THR A 261 -7.52 12.61 -1.18
N TRP A 262 -8.18 11.64 -1.81
CA TRP A 262 -7.52 10.46 -2.36
C TRP A 262 -6.54 10.79 -3.48
N GLN A 263 -6.97 11.55 -4.49
CA GLN A 263 -6.10 12.00 -5.59
C GLN A 263 -4.85 12.70 -5.04
N ARG A 264 -5.04 13.65 -4.12
CA ARG A 264 -3.94 14.37 -3.48
C ARG A 264 -2.97 13.42 -2.76
N TYR A 265 -3.48 12.42 -2.05
CA TYR A 265 -2.63 11.41 -1.42
C TYR A 265 -1.90 10.56 -2.46
N VAL A 266 -2.57 10.10 -3.52
CA VAL A 266 -1.99 9.27 -4.59
C VAL A 266 -0.91 9.99 -5.39
N ASP A 267 -1.03 11.30 -5.58
CA ASP A 267 -0.07 12.10 -6.35
C ASP A 267 1.10 12.62 -5.51
N ALA A 268 0.93 12.74 -4.18
CA ALA A 268 1.97 13.29 -3.30
C ALA A 268 3.27 12.45 -3.32
N PRO A 269 4.47 13.07 -3.37
CA PRO A 269 5.72 12.34 -3.17
C PRO A 269 5.73 11.62 -1.81
N GLN A 270 6.30 10.41 -1.77
CA GLN A 270 6.36 9.65 -0.52
C GLN A 270 7.59 10.04 0.33
N PRO A 271 7.47 10.17 1.67
CA PRO A 271 6.28 9.88 2.49
C PRO A 271 5.25 11.02 2.49
N ALA A 272 3.95 10.69 2.53
CA ALA A 272 2.85 11.66 2.49
C ALA A 272 1.85 11.52 3.67
N PRO A 273 2.31 11.59 4.94
CA PRO A 273 1.49 11.29 6.10
C PRO A 273 0.31 12.24 6.27
N ALA A 274 0.49 13.55 6.03
CA ALA A 274 -0.59 14.53 6.13
C ALA A 274 -1.69 14.31 5.08
N ALA A 275 -1.31 13.94 3.85
CA ALA A 275 -2.28 13.65 2.79
C ALA A 275 -3.03 12.33 3.07
N LEU A 276 -2.34 11.32 3.62
CA LEU A 276 -2.97 10.09 4.07
C LEU A 276 -3.98 10.38 5.20
N GLN A 277 -3.59 11.14 6.22
CA GLN A 277 -4.49 11.52 7.32
C GLN A 277 -5.73 12.27 6.83
N ALA A 278 -5.57 13.20 5.88
CA ALA A 278 -6.71 13.90 5.28
C ALA A 278 -7.69 12.91 4.63
N PHE A 279 -7.19 11.96 3.81
CA PHE A 279 -8.03 10.92 3.21
C PHE A 279 -8.71 10.04 4.27
N LEU A 280 -7.99 9.60 5.29
CA LEU A 280 -8.54 8.77 6.37
C LEU A 280 -9.66 9.49 7.12
N GLY A 281 -9.52 10.80 7.36
CA GLY A 281 -10.54 11.62 8.02
C GLY A 281 -11.83 11.78 7.21
N VAL A 282 -11.77 11.67 5.88
CA VAL A 282 -12.96 11.65 5.01
C VAL A 282 -13.68 10.31 5.07
N VAL A 283 -12.93 9.21 5.04
CA VAL A 283 -13.49 7.85 5.00
C VAL A 283 -14.02 7.42 6.38
N LEU A 284 -13.36 7.87 7.45
CA LEU A 284 -13.76 7.66 8.84
C LEU A 284 -13.80 8.98 9.60
N PRO A 285 -14.89 9.76 9.45
CA PRO A 285 -15.07 10.99 10.21
C PRO A 285 -15.13 10.68 11.70
N GLY A 286 -14.40 11.45 12.52
CA GLY A 286 -14.40 11.32 13.99
C GLY A 286 -13.10 10.79 14.61
N LEU A 287 -12.05 10.54 13.82
CA LEU A 287 -10.71 10.22 14.35
C LEU A 287 -9.62 11.08 13.71
N THR A 288 -8.93 11.85 14.54
CA THR A 288 -7.57 12.31 14.27
C THR A 288 -6.60 11.18 14.65
N VAL A 289 -5.72 10.78 13.72
CA VAL A 289 -4.63 9.81 13.97
C VAL A 289 -3.62 10.37 14.95
#